data_AF-A0A1G3LYT8-F1
#
_entry.id   AF-A0A1G3LYT8-F1
#
_cell.length_a   1.000
_cell.length_b   1.000
_cell.length_c   1.000
_cell.angle_alpha   90.00
_cell.angle_beta   90.00
_cell.angle_gamma   90.00
#
_symmetry.space_group_name_H-M   'P 1'
#
loop_
_entity.id
_entity.type
_entity.pdbx_description
1 polymer ?
#
loop_
_entity_poly.entity_id
_entity_poly.type
_entity_poly.pdbx_seq_one_letter_code
_entity_poly.pdbx_strand_id
1 'polypeptide(L)'
;MIITLYKPGADGSIRYYSIHDRQPLLTSRYALTVAWRAGEGRERDKIYGFETLAQMDSKIRQIFKRKIKDGYTLLYSYIRERPSIAAAVEELARAKA
;
A
#
# COMPACT_ATOMS: atom_id res chain seq x y z
N MET A 1 -5.71 -0.71 2.17
CA MET A 1 -5.33 0.06 0.98
C MET A 1 -4.51 -0.80 0.03
N ILE A 2 -4.75 -0.64 -1.27
CA ILE A 2 -3.94 -1.16 -2.38
C ILE A 2 -3.82 -0.05 -3.42
N ILE A 3 -2.62 0.22 -3.91
CA ILE A 3 -2.37 1.11 -5.04
C ILE A 3 -1.43 0.35 -5.98
N THR A 4 -1.86 0.14 -7.22
CA THR A 4 -1.05 -0.49 -8.25
C THR A 4 -0.79 0.52 -9.36
N LEU A 5 0.48 0.64 -9.70
CA LEU A 5 0.97 1.46 -10.80
C LEU A 5 1.55 0.56 -11.88
N TYR A 6 1.55 1.05 -13.11
CA TYR A 6 2.17 0.36 -14.23
C TYR A 6 3.04 1.32 -15.06
N LYS A 7 4.03 0.77 -15.74
CA LYS A 7 4.85 1.48 -16.71
C LYS A 7 5.22 0.53 -17.87
N PRO A 8 4.93 0.87 -19.13
CA PRO A 8 5.44 0.12 -20.27
C PRO A 8 6.97 0.15 -20.31
N GLY A 9 7.59 -1.01 -20.51
CA GLY A 9 9.02 -1.17 -20.75
C GLY A 9 9.36 -1.00 -22.23
N ALA A 10 10.61 -0.67 -22.52
CA ALA A 10 11.10 -0.55 -23.91
C ALA A 10 11.12 -1.90 -24.66
N ASP A 11 11.12 -3.00 -23.92
CA ASP A 11 11.06 -4.38 -24.40
C ASP A 11 9.62 -4.90 -24.60
N GLY A 12 8.62 -4.03 -24.48
CA GLY A 12 7.20 -4.40 -24.53
C GLY A 12 6.67 -5.01 -23.23
N SER A 13 7.51 -5.24 -22.22
CA SER A 13 7.06 -5.77 -20.92
C SER A 13 6.35 -4.71 -20.09
N ILE A 14 5.32 -5.08 -19.32
CA ILE A 14 4.69 -4.15 -18.38
C ILE A 14 5.39 -4.27 -17.02
N ARG A 15 5.86 -3.14 -16.48
CA ARG A 15 6.40 -3.08 -15.12
C ARG A 15 5.29 -2.71 -14.15
N TYR A 16 5.04 -3.57 -13.18
CA TYR A 16 4.06 -3.33 -12.13
C TYR A 16 4.75 -2.86 -10.85
N TYR A 17 4.09 -1.96 -10.13
CA TYR A 17 4.53 -1.48 -8.83
C TYR A 17 3.32 -1.32 -7.91
N SER A 18 3.23 -2.17 -6.89
CA SER A 18 2.09 -2.24 -5.97
C SER A 18 2.49 -1.77 -4.58
N ILE A 19 1.58 -1.07 -3.91
CA ILE A 19 1.71 -0.59 -2.54
C ILE A 19 0.46 -1.09 -1.80
N HIS A 20 0.61 -1.85 -0.70
CA HIS A 20 -0.53 -2.32 0.08
C HIS A 20 -0.22 -2.45 1.57
N ASP A 21 -1.25 -2.24 2.39
CA ASP A 21 -1.20 -2.33 3.87
C ASP A 21 -1.80 -3.65 4.41
N ARG A 22 -1.94 -4.66 3.53
CA ARG A 22 -2.72 -5.88 3.79
C ARG A 22 -2.12 -6.79 4.87
N GLN A 23 -0.82 -6.72 5.11
CA GLN A 23 -0.12 -7.64 6.01
C GLN A 23 0.45 -6.86 7.20
N PRO A 24 -0.07 -7.06 8.42
CA PRO A 24 0.52 -6.49 9.62
C PRO A 24 1.86 -7.17 9.94
N LEU A 25 2.74 -6.42 10.61
CA LEU A 25 3.98 -6.95 11.17
C LEU A 25 3.80 -7.21 12.67
N LEU A 26 4.43 -8.27 13.18
CA LEU A 26 4.46 -8.53 14.63
C LEU A 26 5.19 -7.42 15.39
N THR A 27 6.13 -6.74 14.73
CA THR A 27 7.05 -5.77 15.33
C THR A 27 6.65 -4.32 15.10
N SER A 28 5.57 -4.04 14.36
CA SER A 28 5.18 -2.66 14.04
C SER A 28 3.67 -2.52 13.94
N ARG A 29 3.16 -1.44 14.53
CA ARG A 29 1.72 -1.17 14.58
C ARG A 29 1.09 -0.96 13.21
N TYR A 30 1.84 -0.34 12.30
CA TYR A 30 1.42 -0.13 10.92
C TYR A 30 2.49 -0.67 9.97
N ALA A 31 2.06 -1.22 8.85
CA ALA A 31 2.96 -1.81 7.88
C ALA A 31 2.52 -1.49 6.45
N LEU A 32 3.52 -1.34 5.58
CA LEU A 32 3.33 -1.15 4.15
C LEU A 32 4.22 -2.13 3.40
N THR A 33 3.62 -2.98 2.59
CA THR A 33 4.32 -3.81 1.63
C THR A 33 4.34 -3.12 0.27
N VAL A 34 5.50 -3.15 -0.34
CA VAL A 34 5.73 -2.60 -1.67
C VAL A 34 6.29 -3.73 -2.53
N ALA A 35 5.60 -4.06 -3.61
CA ALA A 35 5.97 -5.14 -4.51
C ALA A 35 6.16 -4.64 -5.94
N TRP A 36 7.10 -5.21 -6.69
CA TRP A 36 7.34 -4.86 -8.08
C TRP A 36 7.82 -6.06 -8.91
N ARG A 37 7.42 -6.04 -10.18
CA ARG A 37 7.79 -7.06 -11.18
C ARG A 37 7.78 -6.47 -12.58
N ALA A 38 8.45 -7.15 -13.52
CA ALA A 38 8.41 -6.85 -14.94
C ALA A 38 7.82 -8.05 -15.69
N GLY A 39 6.77 -7.83 -16.49
CA GLY A 39 6.04 -8.88 -17.19
C GLY A 39 5.58 -9.99 -16.25
N GLU A 40 5.87 -11.23 -16.64
CA GLU A 40 5.64 -12.45 -15.85
C GLU A 40 6.82 -12.82 -14.93
N GLY A 41 7.80 -11.93 -14.81
CA GLY A 41 8.98 -12.15 -13.98
C GLY A 41 8.67 -12.27 -12.48
N ARG A 42 9.66 -12.78 -11.74
CA ARG A 42 9.58 -12.95 -10.29
C ARG A 42 9.32 -11.63 -9.58
N GLU A 43 8.29 -11.62 -8.75
CA GLU A 43 7.97 -10.49 -7.89
C GLU A 43 9.05 -10.30 -6.80
N ARG A 44 9.45 -9.05 -6.61
CA ARG A 44 10.28 -8.61 -5.49
C ARG A 44 9.44 -7.72 -4.60
N ASP A 45 9.62 -7.85 -3.30
CA ASP A 45 8.90 -7.06 -2.33
C ASP A 45 9.84 -6.41 -1.29
N LYS A 46 9.30 -5.41 -0.61
CA LYS A 46 9.91 -4.76 0.55
C LYS A 46 8.82 -4.34 1.50
N ILE A 47 8.99 -4.68 2.77
CA ILE A 47 8.06 -4.31 3.84
C ILE A 47 8.66 -3.17 4.65
N TYR A 48 7.83 -2.20 5.01
CA TYR A 48 8.15 -1.09 5.91
C TYR A 48 7.23 -1.15 7.13
N GLY A 49 7.81 -1.04 8.33
CA GLY A 49 7.09 -0.88 9.58
C GLY A 49 7.06 0.58 10.03
N PHE A 50 5.98 0.98 10.71
CA PHE A 50 5.80 2.33 11.27
C PHE A 50 5.08 2.28 12.62
N GLU A 51 5.37 3.29 13.44
CA GLU A 51 4.72 3.48 14.74
C GLU A 51 3.39 4.24 14.61
N THR A 52 3.28 5.12 13.62
CA THR A 52 2.11 5.99 13.43
C THR A 52 1.55 5.92 12.00
N LEU A 53 0.24 6.16 11.86
CA LEU A 53 -0.41 6.30 10.56
C LEU A 53 0.18 7.44 9.73
N ALA A 54 0.51 8.58 10.37
CA ALA A 54 1.09 9.73 9.68
C ALA A 54 2.44 9.40 9.02
N GLN A 55 3.28 8.60 9.67
CA GLN A 55 4.55 8.12 9.08
C GLN A 55 4.30 7.21 7.87
N MET A 56 3.35 6.29 7.99
CA MET A 56 2.95 5.42 6.89
C MET A 56 2.42 6.22 5.69
N ASP A 57 1.52 7.18 5.93
CA ASP A 57 0.94 8.05 4.90
C ASP A 57 1.99 8.93 4.22
N SER A 58 2.93 9.49 4.99
CA SER A 58 4.08 10.22 4.45
C SER A 58 4.90 9.33 3.52
N LYS A 59 5.14 8.07 3.91
CA LYS A 59 5.86 7.11 3.08
C LYS A 59 5.11 6.76 1.79
N ILE A 60 3.80 6.55 1.86
CA ILE A 60 2.95 6.28 0.68
C ILE A 60 3.06 7.46 -0.30
N ARG A 61 2.89 8.70 0.18
CA ARG A 61 3.01 9.91 -0.65
C ARG A 61 4.40 10.06 -1.25
N GLN A 62 5.45 9.77 -0.48
CA GLN A 62 6.84 9.79 -0.97
C GLN A 62 7.03 8.81 -2.13
N ILE A 63 6.61 7.56 -1.95
CA ILE A 63 6.77 6.50 -2.96
C ILE A 63 5.95 6.82 -4.21
N PHE A 64 4.69 7.20 -4.03
CA PHE A 64 3.79 7.54 -5.13
C PHE A 64 4.36 8.69 -5.97
N LYS A 65 4.71 9.83 -5.34
CA LYS A 65 5.30 10.97 -6.05
C LYS A 65 6.56 10.59 -6.82
N ARG A 66 7.44 9.78 -6.22
CA ARG A 66 8.64 9.29 -6.90
C ARG A 66 8.30 8.42 -8.11
N LYS A 67 7.33 7.50 -7.98
CA LYS A 67 6.96 6.60 -9.09
C LYS A 67 6.28 7.33 -10.24
N ILE A 68 5.46 8.34 -9.95
CA ILE A 68 4.93 9.23 -11.00
C ILE A 68 6.08 9.92 -11.74
N LYS A 69 7.09 10.45 -11.04
CA LYS A 69 8.29 11.03 -11.67
C LYS A 69 9.09 10.01 -12.49
N ASP A 70 9.12 8.75 -12.06
CA ASP A 70 9.76 7.66 -12.79
C ASP A 70 8.96 7.24 -14.06
N GLY A 71 7.80 7.86 -14.34
CA GLY A 71 6.95 7.59 -15.49
C GLY A 71 5.98 6.42 -15.30
N TYR A 72 5.64 6.07 -14.06
CA TYR A 72 4.56 5.13 -13.79
C TYR A 72 3.19 5.85 -13.80
N THR A 73 2.17 5.15 -14.24
CA THR A 73 0.77 5.60 -14.26
C THR A 73 -0.06 4.76 -13.29
N LEU A 74 -1.09 5.37 -12.69
CA LEU A 74 -2.03 4.65 -11.83
C LEU A 74 -2.82 3.62 -12.65
N LEU A 75 -2.75 2.35 -12.25
CA LEU A 75 -3.55 1.27 -12.83
C LEU A 75 -4.81 1.00 -12.01
N TYR A 76 -4.65 0.92 -10.69
CA TYR A 76 -5.72 0.53 -9.78
C TYR A 76 -5.48 1.13 -8.40
N SER A 77 -6.56 1.54 -7.73
CA SER A 77 -6.52 1.94 -6.33
C SER A 77 -7.75 1.47 -5.60
N TYR A 78 -7.55 0.96 -4.38
CA TYR A 78 -8.61 0.57 -3.47
C TYR A 78 -8.25 0.97 -2.05
N ILE A 79 -9.17 1.68 -1.39
CA ILE A 79 -9.06 2.09 0.00
C ILE A 79 -10.26 1.46 0.72
N ARG A 80 -10.01 0.72 1.80
CA ARG A 80 -11.10 0.27 2.67
C ARG A 80 -11.57 1.49 3.45
N GLU A 81 -12.88 1.71 3.50
CA GLU A 81 -13.44 2.62 4.50
C GLU A 81 -12.99 2.14 5.87
N ARG A 82 -12.34 3.02 6.64
CA ARG A 82 -12.06 2.74 8.04
C ARG A 82 -13.27 3.25 8.82
N PRO A 83 -13.93 2.41 9.65
CA PRO A 83 -14.92 2.93 10.57
C PRO A 83 -14.26 4.04 11.39
N SER A 84 -14.98 5.14 11.60
CA SER A 84 -14.51 6.20 12.46
C SER A 84 -14.15 5.59 13.83
N ILE A 85 -13.21 6.21 14.56
CA ILE A 85 -12.85 5.72 15.90
C ILE A 85 -14.11 5.62 16.78
N ALA A 86 -15.07 6.53 16.61
CA ALA A 86 -16.37 6.47 17.27
C ALA A 86 -17.15 5.20 16.91
N ALA A 87 -17.29 4.88 15.61
CA ALA A 87 -17.99 3.68 15.16
C ALA A 87 -17.31 2.38 15.62
N ALA A 88 -15.97 2.34 15.61
CA ALA A 88 -15.21 1.17 16.08
C ALA A 88 -15.31 0.97 17.60
N VAL A 89 -15.36 2.05 18.38
CA VAL A 89 -15.57 1.99 19.83
C VAL A 89 -16.99 1.53 20.15
N GLU A 90 -17.98 1.98 19.39
CA GLU A 90 -19.37 1.60 19.57
C GLU A 90 -19.62 0.13 19.20
N GLU A 91 -19.00 -0.36 18.12
CA GLU A 91 -19.04 -1.77 17.71
C GLU A 91 -18.38 -2.69 18.75
N LEU A 92 -17.24 -2.27 19.31
CA LEU A 92 -16.56 -3.00 20.39
C LEU A 92 -17.39 -3.03 21.69
N ALA A 93 -18.11 -1.95 21.99
CA ALA A 93 -19.01 -1.89 23.14
C ALA A 93 -20.22 -2.81 22.94
N ARG A 94 -20.79 -2.88 21.73
CA ARG A 94 -21.90 -3.78 21.40
C ARG A 94 -21.49 -5.25 21.37
N ALA A 95 -20.26 -5.56 20.98
CA ALA A 95 -19.76 -6.94 20.95
C ALA A 95 -19.42 -7.52 22.33
N LYS A 96 -19.43 -6.70 23.40
CA LYS A 96 -19.15 -7.10 24.79
C LYS A 96 -20.39 -7.14 25.69
N ALA A 97 -21.55 -6.79 25.16
CA ALA A 97 -22.86 -6.88 25.82
C ALA A 97 -23.57 -8.16 25.38
#